data_AF-A0A445GN65-F1
#
_entry.id   AF-A0A445GN65-F1
#
_cell.length_a   1.000
_cell.length_b   1.000
_cell.length_c   1.000
_cell.angle_alpha   90.00
_cell.angle_beta   90.00
_cell.angle_gamma   90.00
#
_symmetry.space_group_name_H-M   'P 1'
#
loop_
_entity.id
_entity.type
_entity.pdbx_description
1 polymer ?
#
loop_
_entity_poly.entity_id
_entity_poly.type
_entity_poly.pdbx_seq_one_letter_code
_entity_poly.pdbx_strand_id
1 'polypeptide(L)'
;MQNEFYLKSLILEDIPNHGTIHFICNSWVYNSKHYKTDRIFFANNTYLPSETPAPLVKYREEELKNVRGDGTGERKEWDRIYDYDVYNDLGDPDKGEKYARPVLGGSALPYPRRGRTGRGKTRKDPNSEKPSDFVYLPRDEAFGHLKSSDFLAYGIKSVAQDVLPVLTDAFDGNLLSLEFDNFAEVRKLYEGGVTLPTNFLSKITPIPIIKELFRTDGEQFLKYPPPKVMQVDKSAWMTDEEFARETIAGLNPNVIKIIEEFPLSSKLDTQAYGDHTCIITKEHLEPNLGGLTVEQAIQNKKLFILDHHDYLIPYLRKINANTTKTYATRTIFFLKNDGTLTPLAIELSKPHPQGEAYGPVSEVYVPSSEGVEAYIWLLAKAYVVVNDACYHQIISHWLNTHAVVEPFVIATNRHLSVVHPIYKLLFPHYRDTMNINSLARKSLVNADGIIEKTFLWGRYSLEMSAVIYKDWVFTDQALPNDLVKRSCC
;
A
#
# COMPACT_ATOMS: atom_id res chain seq x y z
N MET A 1 24.29 -21.25 -26.35
CA MET A 1 24.15 -19.79 -26.16
C MET A 1 24.70 -19.44 -24.78
N GLN A 2 25.59 -18.45 -24.65
CA GLN A 2 26.10 -18.01 -23.35
C GLN A 2 25.10 -17.09 -22.61
N ASN A 3 24.22 -16.41 -23.35
CA ASN A 3 23.20 -15.50 -22.82
C ASN A 3 21.81 -16.11 -22.90
N GLU A 4 20.92 -15.66 -22.02
CA GLU A 4 19.48 -15.92 -22.03
C GLU A 4 18.76 -15.22 -23.19
N PHE A 5 17.57 -15.70 -23.54
CA PHE A 5 16.68 -15.03 -24.49
C PHE A 5 15.22 -15.13 -24.04
N TYR A 6 14.37 -14.21 -24.51
CA TYR A 6 12.94 -14.23 -24.21
C TYR A 6 12.16 -14.93 -25.32
N LEU A 7 11.65 -16.13 -25.06
CA LEU A 7 10.83 -16.89 -26.01
C LEU A 7 9.38 -16.39 -25.95
N LYS A 8 8.94 -15.68 -26.99
CA LYS A 8 7.56 -15.17 -27.10
C LYS A 8 6.57 -16.28 -27.44
N SER A 9 6.80 -16.99 -28.54
CA SER A 9 5.88 -18.00 -29.05
C SER A 9 6.56 -18.96 -30.01
N LEU A 10 5.94 -20.11 -30.24
CA LEU A 10 6.22 -21.05 -31.33
C LEU A 10 4.91 -21.29 -32.08
N ILE A 11 4.97 -21.31 -33.40
CA ILE A 11 3.82 -21.59 -34.27
C ILE A 11 4.22 -22.75 -35.18
N LEU A 12 3.41 -23.80 -35.19
CA LEU A 12 3.54 -24.90 -36.13
C LEU A 12 2.42 -24.77 -37.17
N GLU A 13 2.80 -24.54 -38.41
CA GLU A 13 1.87 -24.37 -39.54
C GLU A 13 1.62 -25.72 -40.25
N ASP A 14 0.47 -25.83 -40.90
CA ASP A 14 0.12 -26.96 -41.78
C ASP A 14 0.21 -28.35 -41.15
N ILE A 15 -0.17 -28.50 -39.87
CA ILE A 15 -0.22 -29.81 -39.22
C ILE A 15 -1.40 -30.62 -39.77
N PRO A 16 -1.17 -31.83 -40.33
CA PRO A 16 -2.23 -32.66 -40.88
C PRO A 16 -3.37 -32.88 -39.88
N ASN A 17 -4.60 -32.60 -40.31
CA ASN A 17 -5.85 -32.72 -39.51
C ASN A 17 -5.99 -31.76 -38.32
N HIS A 18 -5.03 -30.86 -38.08
CA HIS A 18 -5.04 -29.93 -36.95
C HIS A 18 -4.84 -28.45 -37.34
N GLY A 19 -4.37 -28.17 -38.56
CA GLY A 19 -4.10 -26.80 -39.02
C GLY A 19 -2.91 -26.20 -38.26
N THR A 20 -3.07 -24.97 -37.77
CA THR A 20 -2.01 -24.25 -37.04
C THR A 20 -2.07 -24.53 -35.54
N ILE A 21 -0.93 -24.90 -34.94
CA ILE A 21 -0.79 -25.09 -33.49
C ILE A 21 0.03 -23.94 -32.90
N HIS A 22 -0.54 -23.26 -31.91
CA HIS A 22 0.08 -22.10 -31.26
C HIS A 22 0.61 -22.45 -29.86
N PHE A 23 1.83 -22.03 -29.57
CA PHE A 23 2.44 -22.07 -28.26
C PHE A 23 2.70 -20.63 -27.81
N ILE A 24 2.01 -20.20 -26.75
CA ILE A 24 2.20 -18.87 -26.15
C ILE A 24 3.16 -19.06 -24.97
N CYS A 25 4.42 -18.70 -25.15
CA CYS A 25 5.49 -19.05 -24.22
C CYS A 25 5.77 -17.94 -23.21
N ASN A 26 5.98 -16.71 -23.69
CA ASN A 26 6.26 -15.50 -22.91
C ASN A 26 7.19 -15.71 -21.70
N SER A 27 8.35 -16.35 -21.93
CA SER A 27 9.26 -16.72 -20.85
C SER A 27 10.73 -16.58 -21.20
N TRP A 28 11.55 -16.28 -20.20
CA TRP A 28 13.01 -16.24 -20.32
C TRP A 28 13.60 -17.65 -20.32
N VAL A 29 14.45 -17.95 -21.29
CA VAL A 29 15.17 -19.22 -21.44
C VAL A 29 16.66 -18.98 -21.24
N TYR A 30 17.19 -19.50 -20.14
CA TYR A 30 18.61 -19.43 -19.77
C TYR A 30 19.40 -20.59 -20.38
N ASN A 31 20.72 -20.54 -20.24
CA ASN A 31 21.59 -21.66 -20.59
C ASN A 31 21.14 -22.94 -19.86
N SER A 32 21.07 -24.06 -20.57
CA SER A 32 20.56 -25.34 -20.04
C SER A 32 21.31 -25.84 -18.80
N LYS A 33 22.57 -25.44 -18.60
CA LYS A 33 23.36 -25.75 -17.41
C LYS A 33 22.75 -25.21 -16.10
N HIS A 34 21.88 -24.21 -16.17
CA HIS A 34 21.19 -23.64 -15.00
C HIS A 34 19.92 -24.41 -14.62
N TYR A 35 19.41 -25.28 -15.50
CA TYR A 35 18.17 -26.00 -15.27
C TYR A 35 18.45 -27.45 -14.83
N LYS A 36 17.71 -27.89 -13.80
CA LYS A 36 17.70 -29.32 -13.39
C LYS A 36 16.96 -30.19 -14.40
N THR A 37 15.98 -29.61 -15.10
CA THR A 37 15.14 -30.25 -16.11
C THR A 37 14.93 -29.30 -17.27
N ASP A 38 14.80 -29.82 -18.48
CA ASP A 38 14.57 -28.97 -19.66
C ASP A 38 13.29 -28.14 -19.54
N ARG A 39 13.29 -26.99 -20.21
CA ARG A 39 12.12 -26.10 -20.28
C ARG A 39 11.05 -26.74 -21.16
N ILE A 40 9.83 -26.80 -20.65
CA ILE A 40 8.65 -27.30 -21.37
C ILE A 40 7.65 -26.17 -21.62
N PHE A 41 7.00 -26.22 -22.80
CA PHE A 41 5.95 -25.30 -23.19
C PHE A 41 4.78 -26.11 -23.77
N PHE A 42 3.55 -25.74 -23.39
CA PHE A 42 2.33 -26.37 -23.88
C PHE A 42 1.71 -25.55 -25.00
N ALA A 43 0.99 -26.22 -25.90
CA ALA A 43 0.11 -25.55 -26.85
C ALA A 43 -1.00 -24.79 -26.11
N ASN A 44 -1.59 -23.79 -26.75
CA ASN A 44 -2.54 -22.86 -26.15
C ASN A 44 -3.93 -23.47 -25.83
N ASN A 45 -4.12 -24.78 -26.00
CA ASN A 45 -5.33 -25.49 -25.60
C ASN A 45 -5.58 -25.42 -24.09
N THR A 46 -6.83 -25.62 -23.69
CA THR A 46 -7.28 -25.54 -22.29
C THR A 46 -7.83 -26.89 -21.85
N TYR A 47 -7.38 -27.37 -20.68
CA TYR A 47 -7.78 -28.67 -20.15
C TYR A 47 -7.97 -28.63 -18.63
N LEU A 48 -9.10 -29.15 -18.15
CA LEU A 48 -9.18 -29.64 -16.78
C LEU A 48 -8.19 -30.80 -16.58
N PRO A 49 -7.78 -31.11 -15.33
CA PRO A 49 -6.92 -32.26 -15.07
C PRO A 49 -7.46 -33.56 -15.70
N SER A 50 -8.76 -33.82 -15.57
CA SER A 50 -9.46 -34.99 -16.14
C SER A 50 -9.53 -35.03 -17.67
N GLU A 51 -9.35 -33.89 -18.33
CA GLU A 51 -9.44 -33.73 -19.79
C GLU A 51 -8.06 -33.62 -20.44
N THR A 52 -6.99 -33.71 -19.65
CA THR A 52 -5.62 -33.63 -20.17
C THR A 52 -5.37 -34.85 -21.04
N PRO A 53 -4.92 -34.69 -22.31
CA PRO A 53 -4.55 -35.83 -23.15
C PRO A 53 -3.58 -36.75 -22.42
N ALA A 54 -3.84 -38.06 -22.41
CA ALA A 54 -3.09 -39.03 -21.59
C ALA A 54 -1.56 -38.91 -21.71
N PRO A 55 -0.96 -38.68 -22.91
CA PRO A 55 0.49 -38.48 -23.04
C PRO A 55 1.03 -37.22 -22.34
N LEU A 56 0.20 -36.21 -22.08
CA LEU A 56 0.59 -34.92 -21.48
C LEU A 56 0.43 -34.87 -19.96
N VAL A 57 -0.25 -35.85 -19.35
CA VAL A 57 -0.54 -35.87 -17.91
C VAL A 57 0.74 -35.81 -17.08
N LYS A 58 1.73 -36.66 -17.40
CA LYS A 58 3.02 -36.70 -16.70
C LYS A 58 3.74 -35.35 -16.77
N TYR A 59 3.83 -34.76 -17.96
CA TYR A 59 4.51 -33.49 -18.18
C TYR A 59 3.83 -32.32 -17.46
N ARG A 60 2.49 -32.32 -17.42
CA ARG A 60 1.69 -31.35 -16.66
C ARG A 60 2.02 -31.41 -15.17
N GLU A 61 2.13 -32.61 -14.60
CA GLU A 61 2.45 -32.81 -13.19
C GLU A 61 3.90 -32.49 -12.84
N GLU A 62 4.85 -32.88 -13.70
CA GLU A 62 6.28 -32.61 -13.52
C GLU A 62 6.57 -31.10 -13.56
N GLU A 63 5.98 -30.35 -14.48
CA GLU A 63 6.14 -28.88 -14.49
C GLU A 63 5.60 -28.25 -13.21
N LEU A 64 4.45 -28.71 -12.71
CA LEU A 64 3.92 -28.25 -11.42
C LEU A 64 4.83 -28.59 -10.24
N LYS A 65 5.53 -29.75 -10.27
CA LYS A 65 6.55 -30.07 -9.25
C LYS A 65 7.76 -29.15 -9.37
N ASN A 66 8.22 -28.87 -10.58
CA ASN A 66 9.36 -27.99 -10.83
C ASN A 66 9.11 -26.55 -10.32
N VAL A 67 7.94 -25.97 -10.61
CA VAL A 67 7.60 -24.61 -10.16
C VAL A 67 7.30 -24.53 -8.66
N ARG A 68 6.96 -25.64 -7.99
CA ARG A 68 6.83 -25.67 -6.52
C ARG A 68 8.18 -25.69 -5.81
N GLY A 69 9.19 -26.31 -6.41
CA GLY A 69 10.47 -26.57 -5.77
C GLY A 69 10.35 -27.48 -4.54
N ASP A 70 11.34 -27.42 -3.66
CA ASP A 70 11.47 -28.30 -2.48
C ASP A 70 11.42 -27.55 -1.13
N GLY A 71 11.19 -26.23 -1.15
CA GLY A 71 11.13 -25.38 0.05
C GLY A 71 12.48 -25.05 0.69
N THR A 72 13.59 -25.45 0.08
CA THR A 72 14.95 -25.23 0.60
C THR A 72 15.78 -24.34 -0.31
N GLY A 73 16.99 -23.97 0.11
CA GLY A 73 17.98 -23.22 -0.70
C GLY A 73 17.67 -21.73 -0.91
N GLU A 74 18.69 -20.98 -1.30
CA GLU A 74 18.57 -19.60 -1.76
C GLU A 74 18.09 -19.59 -3.22
N ARG A 75 17.17 -18.69 -3.54
CA ARG A 75 16.64 -18.54 -4.88
C ARG A 75 17.58 -17.76 -5.80
N LYS A 76 17.71 -18.22 -7.04
CA LYS A 76 18.59 -17.65 -8.07
C LYS A 76 17.80 -16.96 -9.16
N GLU A 77 18.46 -16.09 -9.93
CA GLU A 77 17.83 -15.28 -10.97
C GLU A 77 17.02 -16.09 -11.99
N TRP A 78 17.53 -17.25 -12.41
CA TRP A 78 16.87 -18.12 -13.39
C TRP A 78 15.81 -19.06 -12.78
N ASP A 79 15.63 -19.07 -11.46
CA ASP A 79 14.65 -19.94 -10.81
C ASP A 79 13.23 -19.50 -11.17
N ARG A 80 12.34 -20.48 -11.36
CA ARG A 80 10.89 -20.30 -11.55
C ARG A 80 10.10 -20.93 -10.40
N ILE A 81 10.67 -20.83 -9.20
CA ILE A 81 10.17 -21.51 -8.00
C ILE A 81 9.28 -20.56 -7.21
N TYR A 82 8.01 -20.91 -7.08
CA TYR A 82 7.00 -20.20 -6.31
C TYR A 82 6.81 -20.93 -4.99
N ASP A 83 7.08 -20.24 -3.88
CA ASP A 83 6.85 -20.78 -2.54
C ASP A 83 6.59 -19.64 -1.55
N TYR A 84 6.11 -19.98 -0.36
CA TYR A 84 5.69 -19.01 0.65
C TYR A 84 6.76 -18.79 1.70
N ASP A 85 6.81 -17.59 2.22
CA ASP A 85 7.53 -17.26 3.45
C ASP A 85 6.84 -16.08 4.16
N VAL A 86 7.20 -15.84 5.42
CA VAL A 86 6.69 -14.75 6.25
C VAL A 86 7.42 -13.44 5.93
N TYR A 87 6.87 -12.30 6.33
CA TYR A 87 7.56 -11.02 6.24
C TYR A 87 8.56 -10.89 7.38
N ASN A 88 9.72 -11.53 7.21
CA ASN A 88 10.87 -11.46 8.09
C ASN A 88 12.10 -10.81 7.40
N ASP A 89 11.89 -10.22 6.23
CA ASP A 89 12.91 -9.59 5.38
C ASP A 89 12.85 -8.05 5.39
N LEU A 90 12.02 -7.47 6.26
CA LEU A 90 11.83 -6.02 6.35
C LEU A 90 12.85 -5.34 7.27
N GLY A 91 13.37 -6.05 8.26
CA GLY A 91 14.34 -5.53 9.23
C GLY A 91 15.79 -5.85 8.87
N ASP A 92 16.72 -5.10 9.47
CA ASP A 92 18.16 -5.36 9.41
C ASP A 92 18.77 -5.34 10.83
N PRO A 93 18.43 -6.31 11.69
CA PRO A 93 18.86 -6.33 13.09
C PRO A 93 20.38 -6.37 13.25
N ASP A 94 21.11 -6.90 12.26
CA ASP A 94 22.58 -6.91 12.26
C ASP A 94 23.16 -5.48 12.31
N LYS A 95 22.50 -4.48 11.70
CA LYS A 95 22.85 -3.05 11.81
C LYS A 95 22.49 -2.41 13.15
N GLY A 96 21.63 -3.02 13.96
CA GLY A 96 21.26 -2.55 15.30
C GLY A 96 19.75 -2.57 15.57
N GLU A 97 19.38 -2.38 16.84
CA GLU A 97 17.99 -2.47 17.33
C GLU A 97 17.03 -1.50 16.62
N LYS A 98 17.52 -0.32 16.23
CA LYS A 98 16.74 0.67 15.43
C LYS A 98 16.20 0.06 14.12
N TYR A 99 16.92 -0.87 13.52
CA TYR A 99 16.57 -1.51 12.25
C TYR A 99 15.89 -2.88 12.41
N ALA A 100 15.76 -3.38 13.65
CA ALA A 100 15.00 -4.59 13.91
C ALA A 100 13.50 -4.35 13.75
N ARG A 101 12.80 -5.30 13.10
CA ARG A 101 11.34 -5.26 12.90
C ARG A 101 10.75 -6.61 13.31
N PRO A 102 9.51 -6.64 13.83
CA PRO A 102 8.85 -7.88 14.15
C PRO A 102 8.58 -8.69 12.87
N VAL A 103 8.61 -10.02 12.99
CA VAL A 103 8.20 -10.92 11.92
C VAL A 103 6.68 -10.92 11.79
N LEU A 104 6.17 -10.69 10.57
CA LEU A 104 4.73 -10.71 10.29
C LEU A 104 4.35 -11.98 9.53
N GLY A 105 3.29 -12.66 10.00
CA GLY A 105 2.82 -13.94 9.48
C GLY A 105 2.81 -15.07 10.53
N GLY A 106 3.21 -14.78 11.77
CA GLY A 106 3.09 -15.70 12.91
C GLY A 106 1.72 -15.62 13.60
N SER A 107 1.55 -16.31 14.74
CA SER A 107 0.30 -16.28 15.52
C SER A 107 0.03 -14.94 16.20
N ALA A 108 1.06 -14.25 16.69
CA ALA A 108 0.92 -12.96 17.36
C ALA A 108 0.57 -11.81 16.40
N LEU A 109 1.22 -11.81 15.23
CA LEU A 109 1.03 -10.85 14.14
C LEU A 109 0.68 -11.65 12.87
N PRO A 110 -0.58 -12.09 12.71
CA PRO A 110 -1.01 -12.79 11.50
C PRO A 110 -0.87 -11.87 10.30
N TYR A 111 -0.47 -12.44 9.15
CA TYR A 111 -0.24 -11.66 7.93
C TYR A 111 -0.27 -12.56 6.69
N PRO A 112 -0.64 -12.02 5.52
CA PRO A 112 -0.44 -12.70 4.24
C PRO A 112 1.00 -13.19 4.08
N ARG A 113 1.18 -14.27 3.33
CA ARG A 113 2.51 -14.78 2.96
C ARG A 113 3.03 -14.02 1.73
N ARG A 114 4.35 -13.94 1.63
CA ARG A 114 5.06 -13.39 0.47
C ARG A 114 5.83 -14.49 -0.26
N GLY A 115 6.40 -14.16 -1.42
CA GLY A 115 7.30 -15.05 -2.16
C GLY A 115 8.59 -15.36 -1.40
N ARG A 116 8.88 -16.64 -1.18
CA ARG A 116 10.11 -17.13 -0.52
C ARG A 116 11.36 -16.78 -1.33
N THR A 117 12.39 -16.29 -0.66
CA THR A 117 13.68 -15.88 -1.25
C THR A 117 14.87 -16.72 -0.76
N GLY A 118 14.86 -17.13 0.52
CA GLY A 118 15.79 -18.13 1.05
C GLY A 118 17.24 -17.67 1.25
N ARG A 119 17.49 -16.38 1.47
CA ARG A 119 18.84 -15.78 1.64
C ARG A 119 19.54 -16.17 2.94
N GLY A 120 18.86 -16.93 3.80
CA GLY A 120 19.35 -17.37 5.11
C GLY A 120 19.10 -16.34 6.21
N LYS A 121 19.52 -16.68 7.43
CA LYS A 121 19.16 -15.97 8.66
C LYS A 121 20.17 -14.89 9.05
N THR A 122 19.75 -13.76 9.60
CA THR A 122 20.68 -12.75 10.15
C THR A 122 21.51 -13.30 11.31
N ARG A 123 22.61 -12.63 11.68
CA ARG A 123 23.45 -13.12 12.78
C ARG A 123 22.83 -12.85 14.14
N LYS A 124 22.22 -11.67 14.33
CA LYS A 124 21.66 -11.23 15.62
C LYS A 124 20.25 -11.75 15.88
N ASP A 125 19.46 -12.01 14.84
CA ASP A 125 18.13 -12.60 14.96
C ASP A 125 17.92 -13.74 13.95
N PRO A 126 17.88 -15.01 14.41
CA PRO A 126 17.70 -16.16 13.54
C PRO A 126 16.31 -16.24 12.89
N ASN A 127 15.35 -15.40 13.30
CA ASN A 127 14.02 -15.33 12.69
C ASN A 127 13.96 -14.34 11.53
N SER A 128 14.90 -13.40 11.45
CA SER A 128 15.01 -12.42 10.36
C SER A 128 15.85 -12.95 9.19
N GLU A 129 15.44 -12.67 7.96
CA GLU A 129 16.16 -13.02 6.74
C GLU A 129 17.26 -11.99 6.44
N LYS A 130 18.44 -12.44 5.97
CA LYS A 130 19.54 -11.53 5.61
C LYS A 130 19.14 -10.55 4.50
N PRO A 131 19.54 -9.27 4.58
CA PRO A 131 19.43 -8.35 3.46
C PRO A 131 20.27 -8.79 2.25
N SER A 132 19.89 -8.35 1.05
CA SER A 132 20.69 -8.55 -0.17
C SER A 132 20.42 -7.44 -1.19
N ASP A 133 21.42 -7.15 -2.01
CA ASP A 133 21.28 -6.27 -3.17
C ASP A 133 20.46 -6.91 -4.29
N PHE A 134 20.40 -8.23 -4.33
CA PHE A 134 19.57 -8.98 -5.27
C PHE A 134 18.19 -9.27 -4.67
N VAL A 135 17.14 -8.89 -5.39
CA VAL A 135 15.75 -9.23 -5.05
C VAL A 135 15.32 -10.38 -5.94
N TYR A 136 15.16 -11.57 -5.37
CA TYR A 136 14.61 -12.68 -6.10
C TYR A 136 13.12 -12.49 -6.35
N LEU A 137 12.71 -12.84 -7.56
CA LEU A 137 11.36 -13.17 -7.96
C LEU A 137 11.44 -14.33 -8.98
N PRO A 138 10.41 -15.20 -9.07
CA PRO A 138 10.35 -16.18 -10.14
C PRO A 138 10.55 -15.50 -11.49
N ARG A 139 11.46 -16.02 -12.32
CA ARG A 139 12.04 -15.25 -13.42
C ARG A 139 11.04 -14.60 -14.38
N ASP A 140 9.93 -15.27 -14.63
CA ASP A 140 8.90 -14.78 -15.57
C ASP A 140 8.00 -13.69 -14.95
N GLU A 141 8.01 -13.49 -13.63
CA GLU A 141 7.40 -12.35 -12.94
C GLU A 141 8.25 -11.07 -13.10
N ALA A 142 9.54 -11.21 -13.44
CA ALA A 142 10.40 -10.10 -13.85
C ALA A 142 10.18 -9.78 -15.34
N PHE A 143 9.02 -9.20 -15.63
CA PHE A 143 8.68 -8.74 -16.98
C PHE A 143 9.74 -7.76 -17.50
N GLY A 144 10.24 -8.02 -18.71
CA GLY A 144 11.13 -7.08 -19.40
C GLY A 144 10.32 -5.96 -20.03
N HIS A 145 10.67 -4.71 -19.74
CA HIS A 145 10.03 -3.54 -20.34
C HIS A 145 10.86 -3.08 -21.55
N LEU A 146 10.19 -2.85 -22.68
CA LEU A 146 10.84 -2.36 -23.91
C LEU A 146 11.29 -0.90 -23.79
N LYS A 147 10.73 -0.13 -22.84
CA LYS A 147 11.18 1.21 -22.49
C LYS A 147 11.45 1.30 -21.00
N SER A 148 12.55 1.96 -20.63
CA SER A 148 12.94 2.22 -19.24
C SER A 148 11.97 3.17 -18.50
N SER A 149 11.19 3.96 -19.25
CA SER A 149 10.06 4.77 -18.78
C SER A 149 8.93 3.93 -18.17
N ASP A 150 8.70 2.74 -18.69
CA ASP A 150 7.50 1.97 -18.37
C ASP A 150 7.59 1.28 -17.01
N PHE A 151 8.65 1.55 -16.23
CA PHE A 151 8.96 0.85 -15.00
C PHE A 151 8.96 1.76 -13.77
N LEU A 152 7.75 2.09 -13.31
CA LEU A 152 7.48 2.75 -12.03
C LEU A 152 8.15 2.03 -10.84
N ALA A 153 8.39 0.71 -10.95
CA ALA A 153 8.89 -0.09 -9.84
C ALA A 153 10.40 0.09 -9.54
N TYR A 154 11.27 0.36 -10.54
CA TYR A 154 12.67 0.79 -10.30
C TYR A 154 12.68 2.23 -9.80
N GLY A 155 11.62 3.00 -10.07
CA GLY A 155 11.39 4.32 -9.50
C GLY A 155 11.51 4.35 -7.99
N ILE A 156 10.85 3.41 -7.30
CA ILE A 156 10.91 3.32 -5.84
C ILE A 156 12.35 3.12 -5.36
N LYS A 157 13.08 2.19 -6.00
CA LYS A 157 14.48 1.90 -5.64
C LYS A 157 15.37 3.12 -5.90
N SER A 158 15.26 3.74 -7.06
CA SER A 158 16.07 4.92 -7.41
C SER A 158 15.72 6.13 -6.56
N VAL A 159 14.45 6.34 -6.20
CA VAL A 159 14.07 7.39 -5.25
C VAL A 159 14.73 7.13 -3.89
N ALA A 160 14.66 5.92 -3.36
CA ALA A 160 15.22 5.59 -2.07
C ALA A 160 16.76 5.66 -2.03
N GLN A 161 17.44 5.15 -3.07
CA GLN A 161 18.89 4.97 -3.07
C GLN A 161 19.65 6.14 -3.70
N ASP A 162 19.07 6.84 -4.67
CA ASP A 162 19.78 7.82 -5.48
C ASP A 162 19.24 9.25 -5.28
N VAL A 163 17.92 9.44 -5.11
CA VAL A 163 17.30 10.77 -4.97
C VAL A 163 17.32 11.26 -3.53
N LEU A 164 16.85 10.42 -2.60
CA LEU A 164 16.68 10.81 -1.20
C LEU A 164 18.01 11.29 -0.58
N PRO A 165 19.17 10.63 -0.78
CA PRO A 165 20.43 11.14 -0.25
C PRO A 165 20.82 12.51 -0.82
N VAL A 166 20.55 12.77 -2.10
CA VAL A 166 20.86 14.06 -2.73
C VAL A 166 19.98 15.18 -2.17
N LEU A 167 18.71 14.88 -1.87
CA LEU A 167 17.83 15.82 -1.17
C LEU A 167 18.31 16.04 0.26
N THR A 168 18.64 14.98 1.01
CA THR A 168 19.19 15.09 2.38
C THR A 168 20.44 15.97 2.40
N ASP A 169 21.41 15.71 1.53
CA ASP A 169 22.63 16.52 1.42
C ASP A 169 22.31 18.00 1.12
N ALA A 170 21.26 18.28 0.34
CA ALA A 170 20.86 19.64 0.00
C ALA A 170 20.22 20.38 1.20
N PHE A 171 19.44 19.68 2.02
CA PHE A 171 18.91 20.22 3.27
C PHE A 171 20.02 20.41 4.32
N ASP A 172 20.88 19.40 4.53
CA ASP A 172 22.01 19.47 5.47
C ASP A 172 23.01 20.57 5.08
N GLY A 173 23.16 20.82 3.79
CA GLY A 173 23.98 21.90 3.23
C GLY A 173 23.31 23.28 3.21
N ASN A 174 22.10 23.43 3.77
CA ASN A 174 21.29 24.67 3.75
C ASN A 174 21.03 25.23 2.34
N LEU A 175 21.02 24.37 1.31
CA LEU A 175 20.66 24.76 -0.05
C LEU A 175 19.14 24.82 -0.25
N LEU A 176 18.39 24.05 0.55
CA LEU A 176 16.94 24.06 0.63
C LEU A 176 16.50 24.43 2.05
N SER A 177 15.39 25.17 2.17
CA SER A 177 14.76 25.45 3.47
C SER A 177 14.21 24.16 4.07
N LEU A 178 14.45 23.92 5.35
CA LEU A 178 13.94 22.75 6.08
C LEU A 178 12.41 22.75 6.22
N GLU A 179 11.77 23.91 6.11
CA GLU A 179 10.33 24.10 6.29
C GLU A 179 9.73 24.98 5.20
N PHE A 180 8.41 24.88 5.03
CA PHE A 180 7.63 25.78 4.19
C PHE A 180 6.97 26.84 5.05
N ASP A 181 7.16 28.12 4.70
CA ASP A 181 6.61 29.25 5.46
C ASP A 181 5.13 29.51 5.15
N ASN A 182 4.67 29.11 3.96
CA ASN A 182 3.30 29.33 3.50
C ASN A 182 2.92 28.41 2.34
N PHE A 183 1.62 28.35 2.01
CA PHE A 183 1.11 27.50 0.92
C PHE A 183 1.62 27.89 -0.47
N ALA A 184 2.15 29.10 -0.69
CA ALA A 184 2.71 29.47 -1.99
C ALA A 184 4.03 28.76 -2.28
N GLU A 185 4.81 28.44 -1.25
CA GLU A 185 6.06 27.71 -1.42
C GLU A 185 5.82 26.25 -1.83
N VAL A 186 4.79 25.62 -1.27
CA VAL A 186 4.32 24.30 -1.72
C VAL A 186 3.85 24.38 -3.17
N ARG A 187 3.11 25.44 -3.56
CA ARG A 187 2.68 25.67 -4.95
C ARG A 187 3.84 25.82 -5.92
N LYS A 188 4.93 26.45 -5.49
CA LYS A 188 6.12 26.67 -6.31
C LYS A 188 6.68 25.36 -6.85
N LEU A 189 6.55 24.24 -6.13
CA LEU A 189 7.03 22.92 -6.55
C LEU A 189 6.46 22.44 -7.90
N TYR A 190 5.27 22.88 -8.31
CA TYR A 190 4.68 22.51 -9.61
C TYR A 190 4.46 23.69 -10.57
N GLU A 191 4.72 24.92 -10.14
CA GLU A 191 4.67 26.11 -10.99
C GLU A 191 6.07 26.49 -11.53
N GLY A 192 7.05 26.58 -10.63
CA GLY A 192 8.41 27.05 -10.92
C GLY A 192 9.53 26.05 -10.55
N GLY A 193 9.21 24.97 -9.84
CA GLY A 193 10.19 24.02 -9.31
C GLY A 193 11.09 24.63 -8.24
N VAL A 194 12.17 23.93 -7.95
CA VAL A 194 13.21 24.32 -6.98
C VAL A 194 14.55 24.37 -7.70
N THR A 195 15.37 25.36 -7.39
CA THR A 195 16.73 25.46 -7.94
C THR A 195 17.70 24.71 -7.03
N LEU A 196 18.37 23.69 -7.55
CA LEU A 196 19.52 23.06 -6.90
C LEU A 196 20.80 23.38 -7.67
N PRO A 197 21.96 23.47 -6.99
CA PRO A 197 23.25 23.59 -7.67
C PRO A 197 23.51 22.45 -8.67
N THR A 198 24.21 22.73 -9.76
CA THR A 198 24.44 21.79 -10.89
C THR A 198 25.12 20.48 -10.46
N ASN A 199 25.97 20.52 -9.43
CA ASN A 199 26.63 19.33 -8.86
C ASN A 199 25.67 18.39 -8.10
N PHE A 200 24.51 18.86 -7.65
CA PHE A 200 23.44 18.02 -7.13
C PHE A 200 22.58 17.46 -8.26
N LEU A 201 22.22 18.31 -9.21
CA LEU A 201 21.44 17.93 -10.40
C LEU A 201 22.12 16.83 -11.23
N SER A 202 23.43 16.92 -11.45
CA SER A 202 24.15 15.93 -12.25
C SER A 202 24.14 14.51 -11.65
N LYS A 203 23.94 14.36 -10.33
CA LYS A 203 23.84 13.06 -9.65
C LYS A 203 22.53 12.32 -9.97
N ILE A 204 21.48 13.05 -10.35
CA ILE A 204 20.11 12.54 -10.45
C ILE A 204 19.54 12.61 -11.87
N THR A 205 19.92 13.61 -12.67
CA THR A 205 19.52 13.73 -14.09
C THR A 205 19.73 12.47 -14.95
N PRO A 206 20.76 11.63 -14.73
CA PRO A 206 20.95 10.40 -15.50
C PRO A 206 19.89 9.32 -15.24
N ILE A 207 19.12 9.42 -14.15
CA ILE A 207 18.18 8.38 -13.72
C ILE A 207 16.91 8.46 -14.57
N PRO A 208 16.54 7.39 -15.31
CA PRO A 208 15.44 7.45 -16.29
C PRO A 208 14.10 7.94 -15.73
N ILE A 209 13.71 7.47 -14.54
CA ILE A 209 12.42 7.83 -13.91
C ILE A 209 12.34 9.30 -13.46
N ILE A 210 13.49 9.93 -13.18
CA ILE A 210 13.56 11.34 -12.75
C ILE A 210 13.20 12.27 -13.90
N LYS A 211 13.55 11.90 -15.13
CA LYS A 211 13.14 12.67 -16.33
C LYS A 211 11.63 12.63 -16.57
N GLU A 212 10.94 11.61 -16.04
CA GLU A 212 9.48 11.50 -16.16
C GLU A 212 8.76 12.20 -15.01
N LEU A 213 9.29 12.07 -13.79
CA LEU A 213 8.73 12.71 -12.60
C LEU A 213 8.94 14.22 -12.59
N PHE A 214 10.03 14.71 -13.18
CA PHE A 214 10.39 16.13 -13.17
C PHE A 214 10.61 16.64 -14.58
N ARG A 215 9.93 17.74 -14.93
CA ARG A 215 10.25 18.50 -16.14
C ARG A 215 11.52 19.30 -15.88
N THR A 216 12.68 18.77 -16.25
CA THR A 216 13.95 19.49 -16.13
C THR A 216 14.31 20.12 -17.48
N ASP A 217 14.37 21.45 -17.56
CA ASP A 217 14.93 22.20 -18.68
C ASP A 217 16.47 22.31 -18.60
N GLY A 218 17.08 21.68 -17.60
CA GLY A 218 18.52 21.72 -17.31
C GLY A 218 18.89 22.63 -16.14
N GLU A 219 17.99 23.51 -15.71
CA GLU A 219 18.23 24.48 -14.62
C GLU A 219 17.20 24.36 -13.48
N GLN A 220 15.95 24.00 -13.76
CA GLN A 220 14.90 23.81 -12.75
C GLN A 220 14.80 22.34 -12.31
N PHE A 221 15.03 22.07 -11.02
CA PHE A 221 14.86 20.77 -10.39
C PHE A 221 13.45 20.63 -9.78
N LEU A 222 12.96 19.41 -9.57
CA LEU A 222 11.67 19.13 -8.90
C LEU A 222 10.46 19.89 -9.45
N LYS A 223 10.41 20.21 -10.75
CA LYS A 223 9.17 20.76 -11.32
C LYS A 223 8.16 19.64 -11.54
N TYR A 224 7.33 19.41 -10.52
CA TYR A 224 6.30 18.38 -10.54
C TYR A 224 5.17 18.76 -11.51
N PRO A 225 4.45 17.77 -12.09
CA PRO A 225 3.20 18.06 -12.77
C PRO A 225 2.17 18.63 -11.78
N PRO A 226 1.40 19.68 -12.15
CA PRO A 226 0.36 20.23 -11.29
C PRO A 226 -0.65 19.16 -10.85
N PRO A 227 -0.87 18.96 -9.53
CA PRO A 227 -1.85 18.01 -9.02
C PRO A 227 -3.25 18.31 -9.55
N LYS A 228 -3.99 17.27 -9.98
CA LYS A 228 -5.32 17.42 -10.58
C LYS A 228 -6.29 18.21 -9.69
N VAL A 229 -6.25 17.98 -8.37
CA VAL A 229 -7.10 18.66 -7.38
C VAL A 229 -6.91 20.19 -7.37
N MET A 230 -5.78 20.69 -7.86
CA MET A 230 -5.44 22.13 -7.86
C MET A 230 -5.42 22.77 -9.26
N GLN A 231 -5.78 22.02 -10.31
CA GLN A 231 -5.70 22.53 -11.69
C GLN A 231 -6.77 23.59 -12.00
N VAL A 232 -7.93 23.52 -11.35
CA VAL A 232 -9.04 24.46 -11.55
C VAL A 232 -9.07 25.51 -10.45
N ASP A 233 -9.03 25.06 -9.19
CA ASP A 233 -9.06 25.92 -8.01
C ASP A 233 -7.93 25.52 -7.05
N LYS A 234 -7.04 26.46 -6.74
CA LYS A 234 -5.84 26.23 -5.91
C LYS A 234 -6.13 26.22 -4.40
N SER A 235 -7.36 26.50 -4.01
CA SER A 235 -7.82 26.62 -2.63
C SER A 235 -8.98 25.69 -2.27
N ALA A 236 -9.67 25.11 -3.26
CA ALA A 236 -10.83 24.24 -3.04
C ALA A 236 -10.56 23.06 -2.09
N TRP A 237 -9.32 22.54 -2.06
CA TRP A 237 -8.90 21.48 -1.13
C TRP A 237 -9.07 21.84 0.36
N MET A 238 -9.16 23.13 0.70
CA MET A 238 -9.37 23.60 2.08
C MET A 238 -10.85 23.64 2.48
N THR A 239 -11.77 23.51 1.52
CA THR A 239 -13.22 23.59 1.79
C THR A 239 -13.71 22.38 2.57
N ASP A 240 -14.85 22.53 3.26
CA ASP A 240 -15.49 21.43 3.97
C ASP A 240 -16.17 20.47 2.98
N GLU A 241 -16.67 21.01 1.87
CA GLU A 241 -17.25 20.26 0.77
C GLU A 241 -16.23 19.30 0.16
N GLU A 242 -15.02 19.77 -0.17
CA GLU A 242 -14.00 18.91 -0.77
C GLU A 242 -13.46 17.88 0.23
N PHE A 243 -13.24 18.30 1.49
CA PHE A 243 -12.85 17.38 2.57
C PHE A 243 -13.84 16.23 2.72
N ALA A 244 -15.15 16.51 2.75
CA ALA A 244 -16.17 15.47 2.84
C ALA A 244 -16.29 14.67 1.53
N ARG A 245 -16.23 15.31 0.36
CA ARG A 245 -16.35 14.66 -0.95
C ARG A 245 -15.23 13.63 -1.17
N GLU A 246 -14.01 13.92 -0.75
CA GLU A 246 -12.89 12.99 -0.92
C GLU A 246 -13.07 11.68 -0.14
N THR A 247 -13.88 11.65 0.93
CA THR A 247 -14.18 10.42 1.67
C THR A 247 -15.02 9.40 0.88
N ILE A 248 -15.65 9.82 -0.22
CA ILE A 248 -16.48 8.96 -1.10
C ILE A 248 -16.01 8.96 -2.55
N ALA A 249 -15.18 9.92 -2.96
CA ALA A 249 -14.73 10.08 -4.33
C ALA A 249 -13.29 10.63 -4.45
N GLY A 250 -12.50 10.48 -3.39
CA GLY A 250 -11.08 10.83 -3.34
C GLY A 250 -10.17 9.61 -3.39
N LEU A 251 -9.02 9.71 -2.73
CA LEU A 251 -7.99 8.67 -2.73
C LEU A 251 -8.40 7.41 -1.92
N ASN A 252 -9.18 7.59 -0.85
CA ASN A 252 -9.56 6.52 0.08
C ASN A 252 -11.09 6.40 0.28
N PRO A 253 -11.86 6.11 -0.79
CA PRO A 253 -13.32 6.24 -0.79
C PRO A 253 -14.07 5.06 -0.12
N ASN A 254 -13.38 4.21 0.64
CA ASN A 254 -13.89 2.91 1.09
C ASN A 254 -13.81 2.70 2.62
N VAL A 255 -13.64 3.76 3.40
CA VAL A 255 -13.55 3.68 4.88
C VAL A 255 -14.80 4.20 5.59
N ILE A 256 -15.48 5.21 5.02
CA ILE A 256 -16.66 5.83 5.62
C ILE A 256 -17.79 4.82 5.86
N LYS A 257 -18.53 5.00 6.97
CA LYS A 257 -19.63 4.12 7.40
C LYS A 257 -20.87 4.93 7.76
N ILE A 258 -22.04 4.32 7.69
CA ILE A 258 -23.27 4.92 8.27
C ILE A 258 -23.24 4.76 9.80
N ILE A 259 -23.72 5.80 10.50
CA ILE A 259 -23.96 5.75 11.94
C ILE A 259 -25.36 5.16 12.18
N GLU A 260 -25.41 4.04 12.90
CA GLU A 260 -26.66 3.34 13.24
C GLU A 260 -27.10 3.57 14.70
N GLU A 261 -26.18 4.01 15.56
CA GLU A 261 -26.44 4.27 16.98
C GLU A 261 -25.68 5.52 17.47
N PHE A 262 -26.20 6.14 18.53
CA PHE A 262 -25.57 7.30 19.16
C PHE A 262 -25.85 7.32 20.68
N PRO A 263 -24.86 7.61 21.55
CA PRO A 263 -23.46 7.93 21.23
C PRO A 263 -22.70 6.75 20.64
N LEU A 264 -21.62 7.03 19.92
CA LEU A 264 -20.80 6.00 19.29
C LEU A 264 -20.01 5.21 20.34
N SER A 265 -20.11 3.89 20.26
CA SER A 265 -19.36 2.95 21.08
C SER A 265 -18.04 2.56 20.40
N SER A 266 -17.07 2.12 21.20
CA SER A 266 -15.81 1.54 20.72
C SER A 266 -15.70 0.09 21.11
N LYS A 267 -14.89 -0.65 20.36
CA LYS A 267 -14.67 -2.08 20.55
C LYS A 267 -13.42 -2.39 21.39
N LEU A 268 -12.67 -1.37 21.80
CA LEU A 268 -11.50 -1.55 22.63
C LEU A 268 -11.84 -2.02 24.05
N ASP A 269 -10.94 -2.80 24.63
CA ASP A 269 -11.06 -3.24 26.02
C ASP A 269 -10.95 -2.04 26.97
N THR A 270 -12.05 -1.73 27.67
CA THR A 270 -12.14 -0.62 28.62
C THR A 270 -11.23 -0.83 29.83
N GLN A 271 -10.86 -2.07 30.18
CA GLN A 271 -9.90 -2.31 31.26
C GLN A 271 -8.48 -1.93 30.84
N ALA A 272 -8.12 -2.16 29.57
CA ALA A 272 -6.80 -1.85 29.04
C ALA A 272 -6.65 -0.37 28.64
N TYR A 273 -7.73 0.24 28.14
CA TYR A 273 -7.70 1.56 27.51
C TYR A 273 -8.62 2.61 28.17
N GLY A 274 -9.19 2.32 29.33
CA GLY A 274 -10.10 3.22 30.08
C GLY A 274 -11.42 3.52 29.37
N ASP A 275 -12.14 4.56 29.80
CA ASP A 275 -13.33 5.04 29.06
C ASP A 275 -12.88 5.80 27.81
N HIS A 276 -13.44 5.40 26.68
CA HIS A 276 -13.08 5.89 25.36
C HIS A 276 -14.34 5.98 24.47
N THR A 277 -15.49 6.14 25.14
CA THR A 277 -16.77 6.50 24.53
C THR A 277 -16.61 7.81 23.77
N CYS A 278 -17.20 7.90 22.56
CA CYS A 278 -17.13 9.13 21.78
C CYS A 278 -17.75 10.29 22.56
N ILE A 279 -17.00 11.39 22.70
CA ILE A 279 -17.46 12.57 23.45
C ILE A 279 -18.23 13.59 22.59
N ILE A 280 -18.43 13.30 21.29
CA ILE A 280 -19.30 14.12 20.45
C ILE A 280 -20.73 13.95 20.94
N THR A 281 -21.33 15.04 21.41
CA THR A 281 -22.73 15.10 21.86
C THR A 281 -23.69 15.57 20.76
N LYS A 282 -25.00 15.49 21.03
CA LYS A 282 -26.04 15.93 20.08
C LYS A 282 -25.98 17.44 19.84
N GLU A 283 -25.62 18.21 20.86
CA GLU A 283 -25.49 19.66 20.80
C GLU A 283 -24.43 20.12 19.79
N HIS A 284 -23.40 19.30 19.53
CA HIS A 284 -22.43 19.58 18.46
C HIS A 284 -23.01 19.35 17.06
N LEU A 285 -23.98 18.45 16.92
CA LEU A 285 -24.46 17.97 15.62
C LEU A 285 -25.72 18.70 15.15
N GLU A 286 -26.73 18.76 16.01
CA GLU A 286 -28.10 19.23 15.68
C GLU A 286 -28.17 20.62 15.04
N PRO A 287 -27.33 21.62 15.41
CA PRO A 287 -27.35 22.93 14.77
C PRO A 287 -27.18 22.88 13.24
N ASN A 288 -26.48 21.85 12.72
CA ASN A 288 -26.11 21.71 11.32
C ASN A 288 -26.80 20.53 10.60
N LEU A 289 -27.85 19.94 11.21
CA LEU A 289 -28.63 18.83 10.61
C LEU A 289 -29.82 19.30 9.75
N GLY A 290 -29.92 20.59 9.43
CA GLY A 290 -31.02 21.13 8.63
C GLY A 290 -32.39 20.96 9.31
N GLY A 291 -32.43 21.07 10.65
CA GLY A 291 -33.65 20.98 11.46
C GLY A 291 -34.05 19.55 11.88
N LEU A 292 -33.25 18.53 11.56
CA LEU A 292 -33.45 17.16 12.08
C LEU A 292 -32.81 17.00 13.46
N THR A 293 -33.39 16.13 14.30
CA THR A 293 -32.67 15.61 15.48
C THR A 293 -31.66 14.53 15.07
N VAL A 294 -30.73 14.18 15.96
CA VAL A 294 -29.78 13.09 15.71
C VAL A 294 -30.50 11.77 15.40
N GLU A 295 -31.56 11.44 16.14
CA GLU A 295 -32.34 10.20 15.92
C GLU A 295 -33.01 10.19 14.55
N GLN A 296 -33.58 11.33 14.12
CA GLN A 296 -34.19 11.45 12.80
C GLN A 296 -33.14 11.33 11.70
N ALA A 297 -31.95 11.90 11.89
CA ALA A 297 -30.86 11.80 10.92
C ALA A 297 -30.34 10.35 10.81
N ILE A 298 -30.22 9.61 11.92
CA ILE A 298 -29.87 8.18 11.93
C ILE A 298 -30.95 7.34 11.25
N GLN A 299 -32.22 7.53 11.62
CA GLN A 299 -33.35 6.80 11.03
C GLN A 299 -33.42 7.00 9.51
N ASN A 300 -33.08 8.20 9.05
CA ASN A 300 -33.04 8.54 7.62
C ASN A 300 -31.72 8.18 6.94
N LYS A 301 -30.79 7.48 7.62
CA LYS A 301 -29.46 7.11 7.12
C LYS A 301 -28.65 8.30 6.60
N LYS A 302 -28.73 9.43 7.30
CA LYS A 302 -28.06 10.69 6.91
C LYS A 302 -26.79 11.01 7.70
N LEU A 303 -26.47 10.24 8.73
CA LEU A 303 -25.23 10.42 9.49
C LEU A 303 -24.20 9.37 9.11
N PHE A 304 -22.97 9.83 8.86
CA PHE A 304 -21.85 9.01 8.48
C PHE A 304 -20.66 9.30 9.39
N ILE A 305 -19.75 8.33 9.51
CA ILE A 305 -18.52 8.45 10.27
C ILE A 305 -17.32 7.98 9.47
N LEU A 306 -16.23 8.75 9.53
CA LEU A 306 -14.87 8.29 9.28
C LEU A 306 -14.19 8.07 10.63
N ASP A 307 -14.00 6.79 10.99
CA ASP A 307 -13.56 6.36 12.31
C ASP A 307 -12.13 5.80 12.26
N HIS A 308 -11.17 6.64 12.67
CA HIS A 308 -9.76 6.29 12.82
C HIS A 308 -9.36 6.15 14.30
N HIS A 309 -10.32 5.91 15.19
CA HIS A 309 -10.06 5.92 16.63
C HIS A 309 -9.44 4.60 17.13
N ASP A 310 -10.19 3.50 17.02
CA ASP A 310 -9.92 2.28 17.81
C ASP A 310 -8.58 1.64 17.48
N TYR A 311 -8.18 1.60 16.21
CA TYR A 311 -6.90 0.99 15.84
C TYR A 311 -5.69 1.89 16.20
N LEU A 312 -5.89 3.19 16.42
CA LEU A 312 -4.81 4.12 16.78
C LEU A 312 -4.55 4.19 18.28
N ILE A 313 -5.58 4.10 19.13
CA ILE A 313 -5.43 4.23 20.59
C ILE A 313 -4.28 3.36 21.15
N PRO A 314 -4.13 2.07 20.78
CA PRO A 314 -3.02 1.22 21.25
C PRO A 314 -1.61 1.69 20.83
N TYR A 315 -1.53 2.55 19.80
CA TYR A 315 -0.28 3.02 19.20
C TYR A 315 0.00 4.50 19.45
N LEU A 316 -0.97 5.31 19.86
CA LEU A 316 -0.82 6.76 20.00
C LEU A 316 0.36 7.15 20.88
N ARG A 317 0.52 6.54 22.07
CA ARG A 317 1.64 6.85 22.96
C ARG A 317 2.98 6.54 22.32
N LYS A 318 3.08 5.40 21.62
CA LYS A 318 4.30 4.95 20.93
C LYS A 318 4.68 5.86 19.77
N ILE A 319 3.70 6.32 19.01
CA ILE A 319 3.91 7.25 17.89
C ILE A 319 4.30 8.64 18.44
N ASN A 320 3.58 9.13 19.45
CA ASN A 320 3.79 10.46 20.03
C ASN A 320 5.05 10.59 20.87
N ALA A 321 5.68 9.47 21.27
CA ALA A 321 6.97 9.45 21.96
C ALA A 321 8.13 9.92 21.06
N ASN A 322 7.96 9.91 19.74
CA ASN A 322 8.94 10.45 18.79
C ASN A 322 8.71 11.96 18.55
N THR A 323 9.42 12.55 17.60
CA THR A 323 9.25 13.96 17.22
C THR A 323 7.86 14.25 16.63
N THR A 324 7.24 13.28 15.97
CA THR A 324 5.91 13.37 15.38
C THR A 324 4.80 13.32 16.44
N LYS A 325 3.66 13.95 16.16
CA LYS A 325 2.47 13.95 17.03
C LYS A 325 1.22 13.68 16.22
N THR A 326 0.30 12.90 16.79
CA THR A 326 -1.00 12.60 16.20
C THR A 326 -2.08 12.44 17.27
N TYR A 327 -3.30 12.42 16.77
CA TYR A 327 -4.52 12.10 17.49
C TYR A 327 -5.15 10.87 16.83
N ALA A 328 -5.91 10.11 17.61
CA ALA A 328 -6.87 9.17 17.06
C ALA A 328 -8.15 9.97 16.76
N THR A 329 -8.65 9.91 15.53
CA THR A 329 -9.68 10.83 15.05
C THR A 329 -11.02 10.14 14.78
N ARG A 330 -12.13 10.81 15.10
CA ARG A 330 -13.46 10.46 14.59
C ARG A 330 -14.08 11.67 13.93
N THR A 331 -14.60 11.51 12.71
CA THR A 331 -15.25 12.60 11.98
C THR A 331 -16.68 12.22 11.63
N ILE A 332 -17.64 13.04 12.03
CA ILE A 332 -19.06 12.83 11.68
C ILE A 332 -19.43 13.73 10.50
N PHE A 333 -20.15 13.16 9.54
CA PHE A 333 -20.67 13.84 8.37
C PHE A 333 -22.20 13.73 8.29
N PHE A 334 -22.83 14.71 7.66
CA PHE A 334 -24.25 14.73 7.34
C PHE A 334 -24.48 14.73 5.83
N LEU A 335 -25.41 13.89 5.37
CA LEU A 335 -25.91 13.89 4.01
C LEU A 335 -27.03 14.91 3.83
N LYS A 336 -26.71 16.00 3.13
CA LYS A 336 -27.65 17.07 2.81
C LYS A 336 -28.67 16.59 1.76
N ASN A 337 -29.77 17.34 1.65
CA ASN A 337 -30.83 17.07 0.67
C ASN A 337 -30.39 17.26 -0.79
N ASP A 338 -29.32 18.01 -1.03
CA ASP A 338 -28.69 18.18 -2.35
C ASP A 338 -27.81 16.98 -2.76
N GLY A 339 -27.68 15.96 -1.90
CA GLY A 339 -26.88 14.77 -2.14
C GLY A 339 -25.40 14.90 -1.78
N THR A 340 -24.96 16.03 -1.23
CA THR A 340 -23.57 16.24 -0.79
C THR A 340 -23.38 15.96 0.70
N LEU A 341 -22.17 15.53 1.07
CA LEU A 341 -21.76 15.38 2.47
C LEU A 341 -21.20 16.70 3.00
N THR A 342 -21.46 16.98 4.28
CA THR A 342 -20.83 18.07 5.03
C THR A 342 -20.27 17.54 6.34
N PRO A 343 -19.06 17.92 6.77
CA PRO A 343 -18.55 17.56 8.08
C PRO A 343 -19.34 18.32 9.17
N LEU A 344 -19.54 17.67 10.32
CA LEU A 344 -20.26 18.25 11.47
C LEU A 344 -19.37 18.44 12.69
N ALA A 345 -18.49 17.47 12.96
CA ALA A 345 -17.62 17.48 14.13
C ALA A 345 -16.43 16.54 13.92
N ILE A 346 -15.30 16.90 14.55
CA ILE A 346 -14.09 16.08 14.65
C ILE A 346 -13.76 15.90 16.13
N GLU A 347 -13.66 14.65 16.59
CA GLU A 347 -13.07 14.28 17.87
C GLU A 347 -11.56 14.04 17.67
N LEU A 348 -10.73 14.70 18.48
CA LEU A 348 -9.29 14.47 18.53
C LEU A 348 -8.90 13.87 19.90
N SER A 349 -8.55 12.58 19.90
CA SER A 349 -8.18 11.84 21.11
C SER A 349 -6.66 11.71 21.24
N LYS A 350 -6.09 12.12 22.38
CA LYS A 350 -4.65 11.98 22.73
C LYS A 350 -4.46 11.02 23.91
N PRO A 351 -3.26 10.41 24.08
CA PRO A 351 -2.99 9.56 25.23
C PRO A 351 -3.20 10.27 26.57
N HIS A 352 -3.78 9.58 27.55
CA HIS A 352 -3.81 10.10 28.92
C HIS A 352 -2.40 10.29 29.48
N PRO A 353 -2.10 11.36 30.22
CA PRO A 353 -0.80 11.51 30.88
C PRO A 353 -0.46 10.35 31.84
N GLN A 354 -1.47 9.75 32.49
CA GLN A 354 -1.27 8.73 33.54
C GLN A 354 -1.13 7.28 33.02
N GLY A 355 -1.42 7.00 31.75
CA GLY A 355 -1.36 5.64 31.18
C GLY A 355 -2.55 5.31 30.28
N GLU A 356 -2.46 4.25 29.47
CA GLU A 356 -3.57 3.86 28.58
C GLU A 356 -4.86 3.52 29.35
N ALA A 357 -4.76 2.87 30.52
CA ALA A 357 -5.90 2.41 31.32
C ALA A 357 -6.84 3.52 31.84
N TYR A 358 -6.47 4.79 31.67
CA TYR A 358 -7.25 5.94 32.11
C TYR A 358 -8.17 6.54 31.03
N GLY A 359 -8.14 6.05 29.79
CA GLY A 359 -8.93 6.61 28.70
C GLY A 359 -8.17 7.72 27.95
N PRO A 360 -8.38 7.91 26.65
CA PRO A 360 -7.82 9.07 25.98
C PRO A 360 -8.37 10.38 26.56
N VAL A 361 -7.58 11.45 26.45
CA VAL A 361 -8.11 12.81 26.62
C VAL A 361 -8.60 13.27 25.26
N SER A 362 -9.90 13.48 25.11
CA SER A 362 -10.51 13.91 23.85
C SER A 362 -10.96 15.37 23.90
N GLU A 363 -10.90 16.03 22.75
CA GLU A 363 -11.50 17.35 22.50
C GLU A 363 -12.34 17.29 21.21
N VAL A 364 -13.44 18.03 21.16
CA VAL A 364 -14.33 18.11 19.98
C VAL A 364 -14.19 19.46 19.32
N TYR A 365 -14.06 19.43 18.00
CA TYR A 365 -13.97 20.60 17.14
C TYR A 365 -15.13 20.58 16.15
N VAL A 366 -15.77 21.73 15.94
CA VAL A 366 -16.89 21.91 15.01
C VAL A 366 -16.50 22.90 13.90
N PRO A 367 -17.14 22.84 12.71
CA PRO A 367 -16.88 23.77 11.62
C PRO A 367 -16.95 25.24 12.05
N SER A 368 -15.94 26.01 11.65
CA SER A 368 -15.93 27.46 11.74
C SER A 368 -15.26 28.06 10.51
N SER A 369 -15.79 29.19 10.03
CA SER A 369 -15.25 29.95 8.88
C SER A 369 -14.62 31.27 9.27
N GLU A 370 -14.66 31.64 10.56
CA GLU A 370 -14.18 32.93 11.05
C GLU A 370 -13.18 32.77 12.21
N GLY A 371 -12.38 33.80 12.43
CA GLY A 371 -11.49 33.90 13.59
C GLY A 371 -10.37 32.86 13.64
N VAL A 372 -9.88 32.61 14.85
CA VAL A 372 -8.85 31.59 15.12
C VAL A 372 -9.44 30.19 14.99
N GLU A 373 -10.74 30.06 15.26
CA GLU A 373 -11.52 28.84 15.21
C GLU A 373 -11.52 28.22 13.81
N ALA A 374 -11.55 29.02 12.75
CA ALA A 374 -11.42 28.52 11.37
C ALA A 374 -10.08 27.82 11.11
N TYR A 375 -8.98 28.37 11.65
CA TYR A 375 -7.66 27.75 11.52
C TYR A 375 -7.53 26.49 12.38
N ILE A 376 -8.13 26.50 13.58
CA ILE A 376 -8.21 25.31 14.44
C ILE A 376 -9.01 24.20 13.74
N TRP A 377 -10.13 24.54 13.09
CA TRP A 377 -10.91 23.60 12.30
C TRP A 377 -10.11 23.03 11.12
N LEU A 378 -9.38 23.89 10.39
CA LEU A 378 -8.49 23.44 9.31
C LEU A 378 -7.41 22.47 9.82
N LEU A 379 -6.83 22.73 10.99
CA LEU A 379 -5.86 21.84 11.63
C LEU A 379 -6.51 20.51 12.08
N ALA A 380 -7.73 20.54 12.61
CA ALA A 380 -8.48 19.33 12.96
C ALA A 380 -8.69 18.45 11.72
N LYS A 381 -9.11 19.03 10.58
CA LYS A 381 -9.19 18.32 9.30
C LYS A 381 -7.84 17.77 8.86
N ALA A 382 -6.75 18.52 9.02
CA ALA A 382 -5.41 18.04 8.69
C ALA A 382 -5.02 16.79 9.50
N TYR A 383 -5.33 16.71 10.79
CA TYR A 383 -5.10 15.49 11.59
C TYR A 383 -5.92 14.29 11.09
N VAL A 384 -7.17 14.52 10.68
CA VAL A 384 -8.00 13.47 10.06
C VAL A 384 -7.36 12.98 8.76
N VAL A 385 -6.95 13.89 7.88
CA VAL A 385 -6.30 13.54 6.60
C VAL A 385 -4.98 12.80 6.83
N VAL A 386 -4.20 13.14 7.87
CA VAL A 386 -2.98 12.42 8.22
C VAL A 386 -3.29 10.98 8.66
N ASN A 387 -4.33 10.77 9.47
CA ASN A 387 -4.80 9.43 9.84
C ASN A 387 -5.25 8.65 8.60
N ASP A 388 -6.07 9.28 7.76
CA ASP A 388 -6.65 8.66 6.57
C ASP A 388 -5.59 8.33 5.52
N ALA A 389 -4.58 9.18 5.33
CA ALA A 389 -3.47 8.92 4.42
C ALA A 389 -2.63 7.72 4.86
N CYS A 390 -2.41 7.55 6.17
CA CYS A 390 -1.71 6.36 6.69
C CYS A 390 -2.56 5.10 6.53
N TYR A 391 -3.86 5.18 6.86
CA TYR A 391 -4.78 4.07 6.69
C TYR A 391 -4.89 3.66 5.21
N HIS A 392 -5.11 4.62 4.32
CA HIS A 392 -5.10 4.42 2.88
C HIS A 392 -3.85 3.67 2.44
N GLN A 393 -2.67 4.23 2.74
CA GLN A 393 -1.44 3.71 2.14
C GLN A 393 -1.07 2.32 2.66
N ILE A 394 -1.32 2.05 3.94
CA ILE A 394 -0.89 0.82 4.60
C ILE A 394 -1.98 -0.25 4.62
N ILE A 395 -3.24 0.15 4.70
CA ILE A 395 -4.38 -0.77 4.83
C ILE A 395 -5.13 -0.89 3.51
N SER A 396 -5.79 0.17 3.05
CA SER A 396 -6.61 0.12 1.82
C SER A 396 -5.80 -0.24 0.58
N HIS A 397 -4.56 0.24 0.50
CA HIS A 397 -3.67 0.06 -0.64
C HIS A 397 -2.72 -1.13 -0.41
N TRP A 398 -1.75 -1.03 0.51
CA TRP A 398 -0.76 -2.09 0.69
C TRP A 398 -1.35 -3.42 1.17
N LEU A 399 -2.07 -3.44 2.30
CA LEU A 399 -2.59 -4.70 2.85
C LEU A 399 -3.64 -5.30 1.91
N ASN A 400 -4.71 -4.56 1.62
CA ASN A 400 -5.91 -5.08 0.97
C ASN A 400 -5.78 -5.27 -0.54
N THR A 401 -4.67 -4.85 -1.16
CA THR A 401 -4.37 -5.17 -2.57
C THR A 401 -3.03 -5.89 -2.72
N HIS A 402 -1.91 -5.25 -2.38
CA HIS A 402 -0.58 -5.82 -2.61
C HIS A 402 -0.34 -7.11 -1.81
N ALA A 403 -0.46 -7.04 -0.48
CA ALA A 403 -0.07 -8.15 0.40
C ALA A 403 -1.05 -9.33 0.32
N VAL A 404 -2.37 -9.09 0.28
CA VAL A 404 -3.37 -10.16 0.22
C VAL A 404 -3.44 -10.85 -1.14
N VAL A 405 -3.04 -10.20 -2.24
CA VAL A 405 -3.07 -10.82 -3.58
C VAL A 405 -1.89 -11.77 -3.80
N GLU A 406 -0.71 -11.45 -3.26
CA GLU A 406 0.53 -12.24 -3.48
C GLU A 406 0.38 -13.76 -3.16
N PRO A 407 -0.27 -14.18 -2.05
CA PRO A 407 -0.58 -15.59 -1.79
C PRO A 407 -1.32 -16.29 -2.93
N PHE A 408 -2.28 -15.61 -3.59
CA PHE A 408 -3.05 -16.19 -4.69
C PHE A 408 -2.20 -16.33 -5.96
N VAL A 409 -1.27 -15.41 -6.21
CA VAL A 409 -0.29 -15.53 -7.31
C VAL A 409 0.57 -16.78 -7.12
N ILE A 410 1.09 -16.96 -5.91
CA ILE A 410 1.93 -18.11 -5.54
C ILE A 410 1.10 -19.41 -5.65
N ALA A 411 -0.10 -19.46 -5.07
CA ALA A 411 -0.97 -20.63 -5.11
C ALA A 411 -1.35 -21.04 -6.54
N THR A 412 -1.69 -20.05 -7.38
CA THR A 412 -2.07 -20.29 -8.77
C THR A 412 -0.94 -20.93 -9.55
N ASN A 413 0.27 -20.35 -9.51
CA ASN A 413 1.44 -20.91 -10.20
C ASN A 413 1.87 -22.28 -9.64
N ARG A 414 1.70 -22.53 -8.34
CA ARG A 414 2.06 -23.80 -7.70
C ARG A 414 1.12 -24.97 -7.99
N HIS A 415 -0.16 -24.69 -8.28
CA HIS A 415 -1.20 -25.73 -8.29
C HIS A 415 -2.04 -25.79 -9.57
N LEU A 416 -2.10 -24.71 -10.34
CA LEU A 416 -2.83 -24.69 -11.60
C LEU A 416 -1.84 -24.67 -12.75
N SER A 417 -1.86 -25.72 -13.58
CA SER A 417 -1.03 -25.76 -14.79
C SER A 417 -1.39 -24.62 -15.74
N VAL A 418 -0.45 -24.17 -16.57
CA VAL A 418 -0.68 -23.13 -17.58
C VAL A 418 -1.81 -23.43 -18.57
N VAL A 419 -2.17 -24.71 -18.73
CA VAL A 419 -3.31 -25.15 -19.56
C VAL A 419 -4.64 -25.19 -18.80
N HIS A 420 -4.65 -24.95 -17.48
CA HIS A 420 -5.86 -24.98 -16.66
C HIS A 420 -6.74 -23.76 -16.96
N PRO A 421 -8.07 -23.90 -17.10
CA PRO A 421 -8.96 -22.78 -17.42
C PRO A 421 -8.87 -21.66 -16.37
N ILE A 422 -8.87 -22.00 -15.07
CA ILE A 422 -8.74 -21.02 -13.99
C ILE A 422 -7.34 -20.36 -13.94
N TYR A 423 -6.27 -21.05 -14.37
CA TYR A 423 -4.96 -20.39 -14.51
C TYR A 423 -5.06 -19.27 -15.55
N LYS A 424 -5.60 -19.59 -16.73
CA LYS A 424 -5.75 -18.61 -17.82
C LYS A 424 -6.67 -17.45 -17.46
N LEU A 425 -7.70 -17.71 -16.66
CA LEU A 425 -8.60 -16.69 -16.15
C LEU A 425 -7.88 -15.72 -15.19
N LEU A 426 -7.13 -16.25 -14.22
CA LEU A 426 -6.56 -15.45 -13.13
C LEU A 426 -5.21 -14.82 -13.47
N PHE A 427 -4.36 -15.50 -14.24
CA PHE A 427 -2.98 -15.08 -14.50
C PHE A 427 -2.83 -13.64 -15.02
N PRO A 428 -3.67 -13.12 -15.94
CA PRO A 428 -3.58 -11.73 -16.38
C PRO A 428 -3.75 -10.70 -15.25
N HIS A 429 -4.46 -11.05 -14.18
CA HIS A 429 -4.73 -10.17 -13.03
C HIS A 429 -3.57 -10.12 -12.02
N TYR A 430 -2.53 -10.95 -12.19
CA TYR A 430 -1.38 -11.01 -11.29
C TYR A 430 -0.13 -10.32 -11.83
N ARG A 431 -0.22 -9.80 -13.05
CA ARG A 431 0.89 -9.18 -13.75
C ARG A 431 1.55 -8.12 -12.86
N ASP A 432 2.87 -8.22 -12.73
CA ASP A 432 3.73 -7.31 -11.97
C ASP A 432 3.52 -7.29 -10.44
N THR A 433 2.54 -8.01 -9.88
CA THR A 433 2.25 -7.99 -8.43
C THR A 433 3.44 -8.49 -7.59
N MET A 434 4.01 -9.66 -7.90
CA MET A 434 5.18 -10.17 -7.16
C MET A 434 6.41 -9.27 -7.35
N ASN A 435 6.57 -8.69 -8.53
CA ASN A 435 7.68 -7.80 -8.86
C ASN A 435 7.63 -6.52 -8.02
N ILE A 436 6.52 -5.78 -8.07
CA ILE A 436 6.37 -4.56 -7.27
C ILE A 436 6.42 -4.84 -5.77
N ASN A 437 5.82 -5.94 -5.30
CA ASN A 437 5.87 -6.30 -3.88
C ASN A 437 7.29 -6.59 -3.41
N SER A 438 8.09 -7.31 -4.22
CA SER A 438 9.47 -7.61 -3.89
C SER A 438 10.34 -6.35 -3.78
N LEU A 439 10.12 -5.37 -4.66
CA LEU A 439 10.79 -4.06 -4.63
C LEU A 439 10.29 -3.19 -3.47
N ALA A 440 9.00 -3.23 -3.18
CA ALA A 440 8.42 -2.55 -2.03
C ALA A 440 9.02 -3.07 -0.72
N ARG A 441 9.16 -4.39 -0.54
CA ARG A 441 9.84 -4.97 0.63
C ARG A 441 11.29 -4.54 0.77
N LYS A 442 11.96 -4.19 -0.34
CA LYS A 442 13.36 -3.75 -0.32
C LYS A 442 13.54 -2.25 -0.04
N SER A 443 12.63 -1.40 -0.53
CA SER A 443 12.86 0.06 -0.54
C SER A 443 11.70 0.92 -0.07
N LEU A 444 10.48 0.37 0.00
CA LEU A 444 9.28 1.13 0.38
C LEU A 444 8.90 0.87 1.84
N VAL A 445 8.67 -0.40 2.19
CA VAL A 445 8.10 -0.84 3.49
C VAL A 445 9.12 -1.48 4.44
N ASN A 446 10.39 -1.52 4.05
CA ASN A 446 11.48 -1.97 4.93
C ASN A 446 11.75 -0.96 6.06
N ALA A 447 12.49 -1.43 7.07
CA ALA A 447 13.08 -0.58 8.09
C ALA A 447 13.87 0.57 7.45
N ASP A 448 13.56 1.80 7.84
CA ASP A 448 14.16 3.02 7.29
C ASP A 448 13.87 3.24 5.79
N GLY A 449 12.86 2.55 5.24
CA GLY A 449 12.33 2.73 3.89
C GLY A 449 11.50 4.00 3.74
N ILE A 450 11.01 4.25 2.53
CA ILE A 450 10.26 5.48 2.19
C ILE A 450 9.04 5.67 3.10
N ILE A 451 8.24 4.62 3.34
CA ILE A 451 7.02 4.71 4.17
C ILE A 451 7.37 5.12 5.60
N GLU A 452 8.35 4.47 6.22
CA GLU A 452 8.70 4.78 7.61
C GLU A 452 9.27 6.19 7.79
N LYS A 453 9.84 6.76 6.74
CA LYS A 453 10.42 8.11 6.73
C LYS A 453 9.40 9.21 6.43
N THR A 454 8.30 8.89 5.75
CA THR A 454 7.38 9.90 5.19
C THR A 454 5.96 9.81 5.73
N PHE A 455 5.57 8.70 6.34
CA PHE A 455 4.26 8.51 6.96
C PHE A 455 4.33 8.47 8.48
N LEU A 456 3.29 8.99 9.12
CA LEU A 456 3.21 9.19 10.57
C LEU A 456 3.41 7.90 11.39
N TRP A 457 2.88 6.76 10.95
CA TRP A 457 3.01 5.50 11.70
C TRP A 457 4.47 5.02 11.77
N GLY A 458 5.34 5.52 10.88
CA GLY A 458 6.77 5.29 10.92
C GLY A 458 7.10 3.79 11.01
N ARG A 459 7.96 3.44 11.97
CA ARG A 459 8.38 2.05 12.24
C ARG A 459 7.25 1.09 12.64
N TYR A 460 6.09 1.59 13.01
CA TYR A 460 4.93 0.77 13.40
C TYR A 460 4.00 0.47 12.23
N SER A 461 4.24 1.04 11.04
CA SER A 461 3.33 0.96 9.89
C SER A 461 2.92 -0.48 9.56
N LEU A 462 3.88 -1.36 9.33
CA LEU A 462 3.60 -2.74 8.90
C LEU A 462 3.10 -3.61 10.06
N GLU A 463 3.52 -3.33 11.29
CA GLU A 463 2.98 -3.99 12.49
C GLU A 463 1.49 -3.67 12.68
N MET A 464 1.09 -2.39 12.58
CA MET A 464 -0.31 -1.97 12.65
C MET A 464 -1.14 -2.63 11.56
N SER A 465 -0.60 -2.77 10.35
CA SER A 465 -1.27 -3.51 9.27
C SER A 465 -1.53 -4.97 9.63
N ALA A 466 -0.61 -5.62 10.36
CA ALA A 466 -0.79 -7.00 10.81
C ALA A 466 -1.79 -7.12 11.97
N VAL A 467 -1.90 -6.10 12.81
CA VAL A 467 -2.97 -6.01 13.82
C VAL A 467 -4.33 -5.89 13.15
N ILE A 468 -4.48 -4.99 12.19
CA ILE A 468 -5.74 -4.78 11.45
C ILE A 468 -6.10 -5.99 10.58
N TYR A 469 -5.11 -6.72 10.05
CA TYR A 469 -5.34 -7.94 9.28
C TYR A 469 -6.08 -9.04 10.06
N LYS A 470 -6.09 -9.00 11.40
CA LYS A 470 -6.86 -9.94 12.23
C LYS A 470 -8.35 -9.93 11.91
N ASP A 471 -8.87 -8.78 11.51
CA ASP A 471 -10.29 -8.58 11.18
C ASP A 471 -10.54 -8.61 9.65
N TRP A 472 -9.52 -8.94 8.85
CA TRP A 472 -9.67 -9.03 7.41
C TRP A 472 -10.46 -10.29 7.04
N VAL A 473 -11.47 -10.10 6.18
CA VAL A 473 -12.37 -11.17 5.73
C VAL A 473 -12.42 -11.15 4.21
N PHE A 474 -12.05 -12.27 3.59
CA PHE A 474 -11.98 -12.40 2.14
C PHE A 474 -13.31 -12.12 1.44
N THR A 475 -14.42 -12.65 1.96
CA THR A 475 -15.75 -12.48 1.38
C THR A 475 -16.28 -11.05 1.47
N ASP A 476 -15.78 -10.27 2.43
CA ASP A 476 -16.16 -8.88 2.60
C ASP A 476 -15.47 -7.97 1.57
N GLN A 477 -14.44 -8.46 0.87
CA GLN A 477 -13.74 -7.68 -0.18
C GLN A 477 -14.59 -7.54 -1.45
N ALA A 478 -15.67 -8.32 -1.59
CA ALA A 478 -16.63 -8.11 -2.67
C ALA A 478 -17.34 -6.78 -2.45
N LEU A 479 -17.30 -5.88 -3.44
CA LEU A 479 -17.84 -4.52 -3.33
C LEU A 479 -19.28 -4.46 -2.75
N PRO A 480 -20.25 -5.31 -3.16
CA PRO A 480 -21.56 -5.30 -2.54
C PRO A 480 -21.54 -5.64 -1.04
N ASN A 481 -20.72 -6.60 -0.63
CA ASN A 481 -20.61 -7.02 0.76
C ASN A 481 -19.90 -5.96 1.60
N ASP A 482 -18.86 -5.32 1.06
CA ASP A 482 -18.17 -4.20 1.71
C ASP A 482 -19.13 -3.04 1.98
N LEU A 483 -19.92 -2.65 0.98
CA LEU A 483 -20.93 -1.60 1.12
C LEU A 483 -21.98 -1.94 2.18
N VAL A 484 -22.49 -3.17 2.19
CA VAL A 484 -23.43 -3.65 3.23
C VAL A 484 -22.77 -3.64 4.62
N LYS A 485 -21.52 -4.09 4.74
CA LYS A 485 -20.78 -4.14 6.00
C LYS A 485 -20.54 -2.76 6.60
N ARG A 486 -20.35 -1.75 5.76
CA ARG A 486 -20.22 -0.34 6.16
C ARG A 486 -21.58 0.37 6.29
N SER A 487 -22.67 -0.39 6.12
CA SER A 487 -24.05 0.07 6.11
C SER A 487 -24.32 1.14 5.04
N CYS A 488 -23.54 1.21 3.96
CA CYS A 488 -23.63 2.20 2.88
C CYS A 488 -24.55 1.79 1.71
N CYS A 489 -25.55 0.93 1.96
CA CYS A 489 -26.55 0.46 0.99
C CYS A 489 -27.96 1.04 1.21
#